data_AF-A0AAE0KH15-F1
#
_entry.id   AF-A0AAE0KH15-F1
#
_cell.length_a   1.000
_cell.length_b   1.000
_cell.length_c   1.000
_cell.angle_alpha   90.00
_cell.angle_beta   90.00
_cell.angle_gamma   90.00
#
_symmetry.space_group_name_H-M   'P 1'
#
loop_
_entity.id
_entity.type
_entity.pdbx_description
1 polymer ?
#
loop_
_entity_poly.entity_id
_entity_poly.type
_entity_poly.pdbx_seq_one_letter_code
_entity_poly.pdbx_strand_id
1 'polypeptide(L)'
;MAHRAADLTQENPFNVTSLAELRISYLTDVLVRLGNNVTRDGAGCAAASSILPLSNLTFLQISEKHDHGMNLSVGADPARLDVGLLDLKRFAAQVFPYPLNASSVGDVAEWWTNTTSRDNDNARGFLTAVVNMCGGTFCRSGYIAVGNPDIVGIGMLVAVTTLLFLASAFSLMALGPLVSAVKRRSKKERFSFRAACIGTVDELFSAVFVFAIAVLVSTYAFRYRQADSRFDALMADALSMFCSTAAIMLAATYWAHNRLRPHATLSVLLLAILTIVLFATHSTVANRHASPAELACGTGTGRVGALGGDPFDMKGFNFIPVAFGSWCLALLGMAIHHPFVRDRYKPKDSPDADARERQRTRTRLAFWHLGESVTPVFGFIGLVIYGVYFFHTWRLMKDTYGDAFTRSLVNWGFGQYLAVFTWLPPALTFFHLFIGKSSMETVFETRLPKDYVVLFRQDAAGDVELVAKPDPEKGGSSSFVHSSGGGDGSGGADLKAATHLAMDPVPSPLTPSPLPRTQRSVELGRPG
;
A
#
# COMPACT_ATOMS: atom_id res chain seq x y z
N MET A 1 32.68 34.85 6.89
CA MET A 1 32.81 33.78 7.91
C MET A 1 34.26 33.43 8.27
N ALA A 2 35.28 33.81 7.49
CA ALA A 2 36.69 33.54 7.82
C ALA A 2 37.29 34.43 8.95
N HIS A 3 36.64 35.53 9.34
CA HIS A 3 37.17 36.47 10.34
C HIS A 3 36.73 36.22 11.81
N ARG A 4 35.95 35.18 12.10
CA ARG A 4 35.54 34.82 13.49
C ARG A 4 36.27 33.62 14.08
N ALA A 5 37.22 33.03 13.36
CA ALA A 5 37.97 31.86 13.82
C ALA A 5 39.24 32.22 14.64
N ALA A 6 39.59 33.51 14.74
CA ALA A 6 40.87 33.94 15.30
C ALA A 6 40.85 34.26 16.81
N ASP A 7 39.69 34.30 17.48
CA ASP A 7 39.59 34.65 18.91
C ASP A 7 39.31 33.46 19.86
N LEU A 8 39.33 32.22 19.35
CA LEU A 8 39.17 31.00 20.17
C LEU A 8 40.52 30.33 20.51
N THR A 9 41.59 31.12 20.63
CA THR A 9 42.94 30.67 21.02
C THR A 9 43.20 30.71 22.53
N GLN A 10 42.22 31.00 23.39
CA GLN A 10 42.56 31.42 24.76
C GLN A 10 41.96 30.60 25.91
N GLU A 11 41.90 29.28 25.76
CA GLU A 11 42.05 28.39 26.91
C GLU A 11 42.66 27.08 26.39
N ASN A 12 43.90 26.81 26.79
CA ASN A 12 44.56 25.57 26.45
C ASN A 12 43.76 24.43 27.12
N PRO A 13 43.14 23.49 26.38
CA PRO A 13 42.31 22.43 26.97
C PRO A 13 43.08 21.57 27.98
N PHE A 14 44.41 21.62 27.94
CA PHE A 14 45.29 20.96 28.89
C PHE A 14 45.34 21.59 30.30
N ASN A 15 44.71 22.75 30.52
CA ASN A 15 44.70 23.41 31.84
C ASN A 15 43.43 23.12 32.67
N VAL A 16 42.45 22.41 32.12
CA VAL A 16 41.23 22.00 32.85
C VAL A 16 41.55 20.74 33.64
N THR A 17 41.69 20.87 34.97
CA THR A 17 42.12 19.76 35.83
C THR A 17 40.97 19.13 36.63
N SER A 18 39.83 19.81 36.75
CA SER A 18 38.64 19.33 37.43
C SER A 18 37.38 19.42 36.56
N LEU A 19 36.41 18.54 36.80
CA LEU A 19 35.12 18.57 36.08
C LEU A 19 34.35 19.88 36.31
N ALA A 20 34.47 20.47 37.51
CA ALA A 20 33.79 21.73 37.82
C ALA A 20 34.26 22.91 36.95
N GLU A 21 35.47 22.84 36.41
CA GLU A 21 36.04 23.84 35.48
C GLU A 21 35.65 23.58 34.01
N LEU A 22 35.21 22.36 33.67
CA LEU A 22 34.88 21.99 32.30
C LEU A 22 33.57 22.66 31.85
N ARG A 23 33.69 23.67 30.99
CA ARG A 23 32.55 24.38 30.41
C ARG A 23 31.89 23.57 29.30
N ILE A 24 30.55 23.55 29.26
CA ILE A 24 29.81 22.85 28.19
C ILE A 24 29.97 23.52 26.82
N SER A 25 30.25 24.83 26.77
CA SER A 25 30.58 25.54 25.54
C SER A 25 31.85 25.02 24.86
N TYR A 26 32.84 24.56 25.64
CA TYR A 26 34.02 23.89 25.09
C TYR A 26 33.64 22.62 24.32
N LEU A 27 32.69 21.82 24.84
CA LEU A 27 32.22 20.62 24.17
C LEU A 27 31.46 20.94 22.87
N THR A 28 30.74 22.06 22.84
CA THR A 28 30.15 22.60 21.60
C THR A 28 31.24 22.88 20.57
N ASP A 29 32.29 23.59 20.95
CA ASP A 29 33.40 23.91 20.05
C ASP A 29 34.13 22.66 19.56
N VAL A 30 34.33 21.67 20.43
CA VAL A 30 34.89 20.36 20.06
C VAL A 30 34.01 19.68 19.01
N LEU A 31 32.69 19.64 19.20
CA LEU A 31 31.78 19.07 18.20
C LEU A 31 31.77 19.88 16.89
N VAL A 32 31.85 21.21 16.94
CA VAL A 32 31.93 22.06 15.74
C VAL A 32 33.24 21.85 14.99
N ARG A 33 34.35 21.67 15.70
CA ARG A 33 35.68 21.47 15.09
C ARG A 33 35.88 20.05 14.57
N LEU A 34 35.43 19.04 15.32
CA LEU A 34 35.55 17.63 14.95
C LEU A 34 34.42 17.14 14.03
N GLY A 35 33.31 17.87 14.00
CA GLY A 35 32.18 17.61 13.14
C GLY A 35 32.53 17.88 11.69
N ASN A 36 32.41 16.87 10.84
CA ASN A 36 32.35 17.11 9.40
C ASN A 36 30.95 17.63 9.07
N ASN A 37 30.83 18.93 8.78
CA ASN A 37 29.57 19.58 8.40
C ASN A 37 28.84 18.87 7.24
N VAL A 38 29.57 18.12 6.41
CA VAL A 38 29.03 17.42 5.23
C VAL A 38 28.47 16.04 5.59
N THR A 39 29.21 15.21 6.36
CA THR A 39 28.79 13.82 6.64
C THR A 39 28.02 13.66 7.95
N ARG A 40 28.12 14.62 8.89
CA ARG A 40 27.49 14.56 10.22
C ARG A 40 27.79 13.27 11.00
N ASP A 41 28.97 12.71 10.75
CA ASP A 41 29.53 11.50 11.36
C ASP A 41 30.93 11.81 11.94
N GLY A 42 31.09 12.97 12.57
CA GLY A 42 32.37 13.42 13.15
C GLY A 42 32.83 12.56 14.32
N ALA A 43 34.13 12.60 14.62
CA ALA A 43 34.67 11.96 15.82
C ALA A 43 33.96 12.54 17.06
N GLY A 44 33.36 11.67 17.88
CA GLY A 44 32.56 12.05 19.04
C GLY A 44 31.05 12.13 18.81
N CYS A 45 30.56 12.11 17.56
CA CYS A 45 29.12 12.16 17.30
C CYS A 45 28.36 10.90 17.76
N ALA A 46 28.97 9.72 17.71
CA ALA A 46 28.39 8.51 18.27
C ALA A 46 28.11 8.66 19.77
N ALA A 47 29.10 9.10 20.55
CA ALA A 47 28.96 9.39 21.98
C ALA A 47 28.02 10.57 22.28
N ALA A 48 28.10 11.64 21.49
CA ALA A 48 27.26 12.81 21.72
C ALA A 48 25.79 12.49 21.41
N SER A 49 25.51 11.73 20.35
CA SER A 49 24.14 11.35 19.99
C SER A 49 23.44 10.47 21.03
N SER A 50 24.18 9.67 21.83
CA SER A 50 23.59 8.84 22.87
C SER A 50 23.01 9.64 24.04
N ILE A 51 23.36 10.92 24.18
CA ILE A 51 22.79 11.78 25.23
C ILE A 51 21.42 12.37 24.85
N LEU A 52 20.92 12.13 23.63
CA LEU A 52 19.62 12.58 23.16
C LEU A 52 18.58 11.45 23.31
N PRO A 53 17.88 11.32 24.45
CA PRO A 53 16.83 10.31 24.63
C PRO A 53 15.64 10.57 23.70
N LEU A 54 15.15 9.51 23.06
CA LEU A 54 14.03 9.54 22.12
C LEU A 54 12.69 9.93 22.73
N SER A 55 12.49 9.57 24.00
CA SER A 55 11.31 9.93 24.78
C SER A 55 11.14 11.46 24.91
N ASN A 56 12.22 12.22 24.68
CA ASN A 56 12.26 13.67 24.90
C ASN A 56 12.53 14.46 23.60
N LEU A 57 12.20 13.92 22.42
CA LEU A 57 12.30 14.70 21.18
C LEU A 57 11.27 15.83 21.10
N THR A 58 10.25 15.84 21.96
CA THR A 58 9.32 16.96 22.16
C THR A 58 10.02 18.25 22.60
N PHE A 59 11.29 18.16 23.02
CA PHE A 59 12.12 19.28 23.46
C PHE A 59 12.71 20.06 22.27
N LEU A 60 12.65 19.50 21.06
CA LEU A 60 13.08 20.17 19.84
C LEU A 60 12.02 21.16 19.39
N GLN A 61 12.43 22.42 19.24
CA GLN A 61 11.64 23.48 18.62
C GLN A 61 12.30 23.88 17.31
N ILE A 62 11.48 24.05 16.27
CA ILE A 62 11.92 24.66 15.03
C ILE A 62 12.19 26.13 15.32
N SER A 63 13.44 26.56 15.25
CA SER A 63 13.75 27.98 15.36
C SER A 63 13.35 28.66 14.05
N GLU A 64 12.39 29.57 14.11
CA GLU A 64 11.85 30.30 12.94
C GLU A 64 12.83 31.32 12.33
N LYS A 65 14.09 31.37 12.80
CA LYS A 65 15.07 32.33 12.27
C LYS A 65 15.23 32.19 10.76
N HIS A 66 14.91 33.28 10.06
CA HIS A 66 14.73 33.40 8.61
C HIS A 66 16.00 33.21 7.74
N ASP A 67 17.17 33.01 8.34
CA ASP A 67 18.43 32.91 7.58
C ASP A 67 18.72 31.47 7.14
N HIS A 68 18.11 31.08 6.02
CA HIS A 68 18.49 30.01 5.08
C HIS A 68 18.85 28.59 5.60
N GLY A 69 18.55 28.26 6.85
CA GLY A 69 18.66 26.90 7.37
C GLY A 69 17.72 26.72 8.55
N MET A 70 16.93 25.64 8.55
CA MET A 70 16.17 25.26 9.74
C MET A 70 17.17 24.77 10.78
N ASN A 71 17.47 25.64 11.73
CA ASN A 71 18.19 25.28 12.94
C ASN A 71 17.17 24.72 13.93
N LEU A 72 17.28 23.42 14.21
CA LEU A 72 16.59 22.85 15.36
C LEU A 72 17.24 23.43 16.60
N SER A 73 16.43 24.07 17.43
CA SER A 73 16.84 24.55 18.74
C SER A 73 16.20 23.69 19.82
N VAL A 74 16.88 23.49 20.93
CA VAL A 74 16.27 22.88 22.11
C VAL A 74 15.49 23.95 22.86
N GLY A 75 14.16 23.91 22.80
CA GLY A 75 13.31 24.93 23.40
C GLY A 75 13.06 24.73 24.89
N ALA A 76 13.14 23.49 25.35
CA ALA A 76 12.93 23.13 26.74
C ALA A 76 14.20 23.33 27.59
N ASP A 77 14.03 23.24 28.91
CA ASP A 77 15.10 23.32 29.90
C ASP A 77 15.99 22.06 29.84
N PRO A 78 17.30 22.17 29.50
CA PRO A 78 18.24 21.05 29.45
C PRO A 78 18.31 20.25 30.76
N ALA A 79 18.03 20.88 31.91
CA ALA A 79 18.03 20.20 33.21
C ALA A 79 16.92 19.13 33.34
N ARG A 80 15.89 19.20 32.48
CA ARG A 80 14.80 18.21 32.41
C ARG A 80 15.12 17.03 31.48
N LEU A 81 16.26 17.05 30.80
CA LEU A 81 16.66 15.97 29.91
C LEU A 81 17.13 14.78 30.75
N ASP A 82 16.34 13.71 30.74
CA ASP A 82 16.70 12.45 31.40
C ASP A 82 17.73 11.68 30.57
N VAL A 83 19.01 11.92 30.84
CA VAL A 83 20.11 11.22 30.16
C VAL A 83 20.50 9.99 30.97
N GLY A 84 20.52 8.83 30.32
CA GLY A 84 20.99 7.59 30.94
C GLY A 84 22.42 7.75 31.48
N LEU A 85 22.64 7.40 32.74
CA LEU A 85 23.95 7.55 33.41
C LEU A 85 25.09 6.83 32.65
N LEU A 86 24.80 5.68 32.05
CA LEU A 86 25.76 4.92 31.25
C LEU A 86 26.11 5.63 29.94
N ASP A 87 25.13 6.26 29.28
CA ASP A 87 25.34 7.01 28.05
C ASP A 87 26.13 8.29 28.33
N LEU A 88 25.84 8.96 29.45
CA LEU A 88 26.59 10.14 29.89
C LEU A 88 28.05 9.79 30.24
N LYS A 89 28.28 8.66 30.92
CA LYS A 89 29.64 8.15 31.20
C LYS A 89 30.38 7.80 29.91
N ARG A 90 29.71 7.14 28.95
CA ARG A 90 30.30 6.81 27.64
C ARG A 90 30.64 8.08 26.86
N PHE A 91 29.77 9.08 26.90
CA PHE A 91 30.02 10.39 26.31
C PHE A 91 31.27 11.05 26.90
N ALA A 92 31.34 11.16 28.24
CA ALA A 92 32.48 11.73 28.94
C ALA A 92 33.80 11.00 28.59
N ALA A 93 33.78 9.67 28.58
CA ALA A 93 34.96 8.86 28.27
C ALA A 93 35.53 9.12 26.86
N GLN A 94 34.69 9.51 25.91
CA GLN A 94 35.10 9.74 24.51
C GLN A 94 35.39 11.20 24.19
N VAL A 95 34.69 12.14 24.84
CA VAL A 95 34.72 13.56 24.44
C VAL A 95 35.52 14.42 25.43
N PHE A 96 35.64 14.02 26.70
CA PHE A 96 36.36 14.84 27.68
C PHE A 96 37.88 14.68 27.50
N PRO A 97 38.67 15.74 27.79
CA PRO A 97 40.13 15.61 27.83
C PRO A 97 40.57 14.72 28.99
N TYR A 98 41.73 14.08 28.86
CA TYR A 98 42.37 13.41 29.99
C TYR A 98 42.85 14.45 31.01
N PRO A 99 42.67 14.24 32.34
CA PRO A 99 42.18 13.02 33.00
C PRO A 99 40.66 12.94 33.22
N LEU A 100 39.89 13.94 32.80
CA LEU A 100 38.44 14.03 33.06
C LEU A 100 37.63 12.90 32.40
N ASN A 101 38.12 12.36 31.29
CA ASN A 101 37.51 11.17 30.67
C ASN A 101 37.50 9.92 31.58
N ALA A 102 38.35 9.89 32.62
CA ALA A 102 38.41 8.83 33.61
C ALA A 102 37.52 9.06 34.84
N SER A 103 36.89 10.24 34.99
CA SER A 103 36.04 10.59 36.14
C SER A 103 34.91 9.60 36.39
N SER A 104 34.47 9.41 37.65
CA SER A 104 33.44 8.41 37.97
C SER A 104 32.08 8.76 37.36
N VAL A 105 31.15 7.79 37.31
CA VAL A 105 29.78 8.04 36.82
C VAL A 105 29.08 9.13 37.65
N GLY A 106 29.31 9.12 38.98
CA GLY A 106 28.75 10.11 39.89
C GLY A 106 29.25 11.53 39.60
N ASP A 107 30.56 11.69 39.40
CA ASP A 107 31.15 13.00 39.12
C ASP A 107 30.64 13.57 37.79
N VAL A 108 30.50 12.72 36.77
CA VAL A 108 29.99 13.13 35.45
C VAL A 108 28.50 13.50 35.53
N ALA A 109 27.70 12.75 36.30
CA ALA A 109 26.30 13.06 36.50
C ALA A 109 26.10 14.37 37.27
N GLU A 110 26.86 14.57 38.36
CA GLU A 110 26.85 15.81 39.12
C GLU A 110 27.29 17.00 38.25
N TRP A 111 28.35 16.85 37.46
CA TRP A 111 28.76 17.84 36.47
C TRP A 111 27.63 18.19 35.50
N TRP A 112 26.96 17.18 34.93
CA TRP A 112 25.86 17.40 33.98
C TRP A 112 24.69 18.16 34.62
N THR A 113 24.23 17.73 35.79
CA THR A 113 23.13 18.39 36.52
C THR A 113 23.48 19.82 36.91
N ASN A 114 24.69 20.04 37.44
CA ASN A 114 25.16 21.38 37.80
C ASN A 114 25.29 22.28 36.58
N THR A 115 25.83 21.76 35.47
CA THR A 115 26.08 22.55 34.26
C THR A 115 24.78 22.91 33.54
N THR A 116 23.86 21.96 33.38
CA THR A 116 22.54 22.20 32.75
C THR A 116 21.67 23.16 33.57
N SER A 117 21.84 23.18 34.90
CA SER A 117 21.10 24.06 35.81
C SER A 117 21.69 25.47 35.90
N ARG A 118 23.03 25.60 35.96
CA ARG A 118 23.73 26.89 36.11
C ARG A 118 23.98 27.61 34.79
N ASP A 119 24.21 26.85 33.71
CA ASP A 119 24.61 27.37 32.40
C ASP A 119 23.66 26.86 31.29
N ASN A 120 22.37 27.13 31.51
CA ASN A 120 21.27 26.63 30.67
C ASN A 120 21.44 27.02 29.20
N ASP A 121 21.84 28.25 28.92
CA ASP A 121 21.97 28.75 27.54
C ASP A 121 23.11 28.06 26.78
N ASN A 122 24.27 27.85 27.41
CA ASN A 122 25.36 27.10 26.75
C ASN A 122 25.03 25.61 26.65
N ALA A 123 24.32 25.03 27.63
CA ALA A 123 23.84 23.65 27.56
C ALA A 123 22.82 23.47 26.41
N ARG A 124 21.91 24.43 26.23
CA ARG A 124 21.00 24.50 25.09
C ARG A 124 21.77 24.64 23.78
N GLY A 125 22.80 25.49 23.73
CA GLY A 125 23.70 25.65 22.59
C GLY A 125 24.42 24.35 22.23
N PHE A 126 24.92 23.62 23.23
CA PHE A 126 25.55 22.32 23.07
C PHE A 126 24.59 21.27 22.53
N LEU A 127 23.41 21.09 23.15
CA LEU A 127 22.43 20.13 22.66
C LEU A 127 21.94 20.48 21.24
N THR A 128 21.77 21.76 20.95
CA THR A 128 21.49 22.27 19.60
C THR A 128 22.60 21.87 18.62
N ALA A 129 23.86 21.98 19.04
CA ALA A 129 25.02 21.52 18.29
C ALA A 129 25.01 20.00 18.07
N VAL A 130 24.68 19.19 19.08
CA VAL A 130 24.57 17.73 18.95
C VAL A 130 23.50 17.36 17.93
N VAL A 131 22.30 17.93 18.01
CA VAL A 131 21.21 17.67 17.05
C VAL A 131 21.63 18.06 15.63
N ASN A 132 22.22 19.24 15.47
CA ASN A 132 22.58 19.75 14.16
C ASN A 132 23.82 19.06 13.57
N MET A 133 24.82 18.67 14.36
CA MET A 133 26.07 18.11 13.83
C MET A 133 26.13 16.59 13.88
N CYS A 134 25.44 15.97 14.84
CA CYS A 134 25.47 14.53 15.08
C CYS A 134 24.11 13.85 14.83
N GLY A 135 23.12 14.59 14.31
CA GLY A 135 21.81 14.04 13.96
C GLY A 135 21.86 12.87 12.97
N GLY A 136 22.85 12.84 12.06
CA GLY A 136 23.03 11.70 11.15
C GLY A 136 23.35 10.41 11.89
N THR A 137 24.36 10.45 12.77
CA THR A 137 24.72 9.33 13.63
C THR A 137 23.57 8.94 14.56
N PHE A 138 22.87 9.92 15.15
CA PHE A 138 21.67 9.68 15.97
C PHE A 138 20.58 8.92 15.22
N CYS A 139 20.32 9.26 13.97
CA CYS A 139 19.28 8.61 13.18
C CYS A 139 19.65 7.19 12.74
N ARG A 140 20.94 6.89 12.69
CA ARG A 140 21.46 5.55 12.40
C ARG A 140 21.71 4.72 13.65
N SER A 141 21.74 5.31 14.84
CA SER A 141 22.24 4.67 16.07
C SER A 141 21.37 3.55 16.63
N GLY A 142 20.27 3.20 15.96
CA GLY A 142 19.36 2.13 16.38
C GLY A 142 18.61 2.44 17.68
N TYR A 143 18.83 3.62 18.28
CA TYR A 143 17.98 4.13 19.33
C TYR A 143 16.60 4.39 18.75
N ILE A 144 16.53 5.03 17.58
CA ILE A 144 15.26 5.41 16.96
C ILE A 144 14.63 4.19 16.31
N ALA A 145 13.46 3.78 16.79
CA ALA A 145 12.61 2.87 16.03
C ALA A 145 11.89 3.68 14.94
N VAL A 146 12.27 3.49 13.68
CA VAL A 146 11.59 4.10 12.54
C VAL A 146 11.14 3.03 11.58
N GLY A 147 9.97 3.27 11.01
CA GLY A 147 9.33 2.36 10.09
C GLY A 147 8.47 1.38 10.85
N ASN A 148 7.15 1.46 10.66
CA ASN A 148 6.29 0.37 11.07
C ASN A 148 6.68 -0.89 10.25
N PRO A 149 7.10 -1.99 10.88
CA PRO A 149 7.50 -3.19 10.15
C PRO A 149 6.38 -3.69 9.23
N ASP A 150 5.10 -3.54 9.60
CA ASP A 150 3.98 -3.95 8.74
C ASP A 150 3.87 -3.14 7.43
N ILE A 151 4.55 -1.99 7.31
CA ILE A 151 4.56 -1.16 6.10
C ILE A 151 5.90 -1.29 5.35
N VAL A 152 7.02 -1.12 6.06
CA VAL A 152 8.35 -1.03 5.43
C VAL A 152 9.15 -2.34 5.48
N GLY A 153 8.64 -3.33 6.21
CA GLY A 153 9.32 -4.59 6.47
C GLY A 153 9.44 -5.48 5.24
N ILE A 154 10.34 -6.47 5.34
CA ILE A 154 10.66 -7.35 4.22
C ILE A 154 9.47 -8.19 3.75
N GLY A 155 8.60 -8.64 4.66
CA GLY A 155 7.41 -9.39 4.29
C GLY A 155 6.43 -8.55 3.46
N MET A 156 6.36 -7.24 3.70
CA MET A 156 5.55 -6.33 2.90
C MET A 156 6.15 -6.16 1.49
N LEU A 157 7.48 -6.01 1.36
CA LEU A 157 8.16 -6.02 0.05
C LEU A 157 7.87 -7.30 -0.75
N VAL A 158 7.92 -8.46 -0.08
CA VAL A 158 7.59 -9.76 -0.71
C VAL A 158 6.13 -9.77 -1.17
N ALA A 159 5.20 -9.31 -0.34
CA ALA A 159 3.79 -9.24 -0.70
C ALA A 159 3.52 -8.29 -1.88
N VAL A 160 4.12 -7.09 -1.91
CA VAL A 160 4.01 -6.14 -3.05
C VAL A 160 4.58 -6.73 -4.33
N THR A 161 5.76 -7.35 -4.24
CA THR A 161 6.43 -7.94 -5.41
C THR A 161 5.61 -9.10 -5.97
N THR A 162 5.03 -9.92 -5.09
CA THR A 162 4.12 -11.01 -5.45
C THR A 162 2.86 -10.46 -6.11
N LEU A 163 2.26 -9.42 -5.53
CA LEU A 163 1.10 -8.74 -6.11
C LEU A 163 1.41 -8.15 -7.50
N LEU A 164 2.55 -7.48 -7.66
CA LEU A 164 3.01 -6.93 -8.95
C LEU A 164 3.06 -8.02 -10.01
N PHE A 165 3.71 -9.13 -9.68
CA PHE A 165 3.89 -10.25 -10.58
C PHE A 165 2.54 -10.87 -10.96
N LEU A 166 1.69 -11.19 -9.97
CA LEU A 166 0.38 -11.80 -10.20
C LEU A 166 -0.56 -10.87 -10.97
N ALA A 167 -0.69 -9.62 -10.58
CA ALA A 167 -1.55 -8.65 -11.27
C ALA A 167 -1.10 -8.44 -12.72
N SER A 168 0.21 -8.31 -12.96
CA SER A 168 0.76 -8.15 -14.31
C SER A 168 0.54 -9.40 -15.16
N ALA A 169 0.89 -10.58 -14.65
CA ALA A 169 0.74 -11.84 -15.39
C ALA A 169 -0.73 -12.10 -15.78
N PHE A 170 -1.66 -11.90 -14.84
CA PHE A 170 -3.09 -12.13 -15.08
C PHE A 170 -3.71 -11.06 -15.97
N SER A 171 -3.27 -9.80 -15.86
CA SER A 171 -3.76 -8.72 -16.71
C SER A 171 -3.23 -8.79 -18.15
N LEU A 172 -2.01 -9.30 -18.34
CA LEU A 172 -1.50 -9.63 -19.68
C LEU A 172 -2.33 -10.74 -20.33
N MET A 173 -2.84 -11.70 -19.55
CA MET A 173 -3.78 -12.70 -20.04
C MET A 173 -5.16 -12.13 -20.37
N ALA A 174 -5.52 -10.95 -19.87
CA ALA A 174 -6.74 -10.26 -20.26
C ALA A 174 -6.63 -9.55 -21.63
N LEU A 175 -5.42 -9.35 -22.16
CA LEU A 175 -5.22 -8.75 -23.47
C LEU A 175 -5.74 -9.70 -24.58
N GLY A 176 -6.94 -9.40 -25.09
CA GLY A 176 -7.64 -10.17 -26.12
C GLY A 176 -6.80 -10.59 -27.34
N PRO A 177 -5.87 -9.75 -27.86
CA PRO A 177 -4.99 -10.15 -28.96
C PRO A 177 -4.03 -11.29 -28.60
N LEU A 178 -3.46 -11.26 -27.39
CA LEU A 178 -2.56 -12.29 -26.88
C LEU A 178 -3.31 -13.61 -26.68
N VAL A 179 -4.54 -13.52 -26.15
CA VAL A 179 -5.44 -14.65 -25.97
C VAL A 179 -5.84 -15.31 -27.30
N SER A 180 -6.13 -14.50 -28.31
CA SER A 180 -6.53 -14.99 -29.64
C SER A 180 -5.35 -15.57 -30.42
N ALA A 181 -4.14 -15.03 -30.26
CA ALA A 181 -2.92 -15.60 -30.81
C ALA A 181 -2.59 -16.98 -30.19
N VAL A 182 -2.75 -17.14 -28.88
CA VAL A 182 -2.51 -18.41 -28.16
C VAL A 182 -3.56 -19.48 -28.50
N LYS A 183 -4.82 -19.09 -28.79
CA LYS A 183 -5.90 -20.03 -29.18
C LYS A 183 -5.58 -20.87 -30.43
N ARG A 184 -4.69 -20.42 -31.31
CA ARG A 184 -4.52 -21.04 -32.63
C ARG A 184 -3.64 -22.31 -32.65
N ARG A 185 -3.04 -22.77 -31.55
CA ARG A 185 -1.88 -23.68 -31.67
C ARG A 185 -1.83 -25.03 -30.95
N SER A 186 -2.82 -25.49 -30.17
CA SER A 186 -2.67 -26.82 -29.55
C SER A 186 -3.98 -27.62 -29.52
N LYS A 187 -4.07 -28.62 -30.40
CA LYS A 187 -5.15 -29.63 -30.41
C LYS A 187 -4.86 -30.84 -29.51
N LYS A 188 -3.75 -30.89 -28.73
CA LYS A 188 -3.35 -32.13 -28.02
C LYS A 188 -2.70 -32.00 -26.63
N GLU A 189 -2.51 -30.82 -26.05
CA GLU A 189 -1.84 -30.75 -24.74
C GLU A 189 -2.83 -30.82 -23.56
N ARG A 190 -2.63 -31.85 -22.72
CA ARG A 190 -3.39 -32.14 -21.48
C ARG A 190 -3.22 -31.08 -20.38
N PHE A 191 -2.35 -30.09 -20.55
CA PHE A 191 -2.07 -29.05 -19.57
C PHE A 191 -2.32 -27.67 -20.17
N SER A 192 -3.53 -27.13 -19.99
CA SER A 192 -3.86 -25.80 -20.46
C SER A 192 -3.55 -24.78 -19.36
N PHE A 193 -2.33 -24.25 -19.36
CA PHE A 193 -1.89 -23.14 -18.49
C PHE A 193 -2.93 -22.02 -18.42
N ARG A 194 -3.50 -21.66 -19.58
CA ARG A 194 -4.55 -20.64 -19.68
C ARG A 194 -5.78 -20.96 -18.84
N ALA A 195 -6.27 -22.20 -18.88
CA ALA A 195 -7.48 -22.53 -18.15
C ALA A 195 -7.21 -22.69 -16.64
N ALA A 196 -5.99 -23.07 -16.23
CA ALA A 196 -5.56 -22.94 -14.83
C ALA A 196 -5.57 -21.47 -14.37
N CYS A 197 -5.07 -20.56 -15.20
CA CYS A 197 -5.13 -19.12 -14.92
C CYS A 197 -6.56 -18.61 -14.81
N ILE A 198 -7.42 -18.86 -15.82
CA ILE A 198 -8.83 -18.44 -15.78
C ILE A 198 -9.54 -19.02 -14.55
N GLY A 199 -9.29 -20.28 -14.22
CA GLY A 199 -9.84 -20.92 -13.02
C GLY A 199 -9.34 -20.29 -11.71
N THR A 200 -8.17 -19.65 -11.70
CA THR A 200 -7.61 -19.00 -10.51
C THR A 200 -8.06 -17.54 -10.34
N VAL A 201 -8.54 -16.89 -11.41
CA VAL A 201 -8.86 -15.45 -11.41
C VAL A 201 -9.83 -15.04 -10.30
N ASP A 202 -10.85 -15.84 -9.97
CA ASP A 202 -11.85 -15.49 -8.94
C ASP A 202 -11.25 -15.40 -7.53
N GLU A 203 -10.41 -16.37 -7.17
CA GLU A 203 -9.72 -16.40 -5.87
C GLU A 203 -8.64 -15.34 -5.80
N LEU A 204 -7.88 -15.15 -6.89
CA LEU A 204 -6.88 -14.10 -6.96
C LEU A 204 -7.51 -12.72 -6.83
N PHE A 205 -8.62 -12.47 -7.53
CA PHE A 205 -9.35 -11.22 -7.43
C PHE A 205 -9.84 -10.97 -6.00
N SER A 206 -10.43 -11.99 -5.35
CA SER A 206 -10.91 -11.89 -3.97
C SER A 206 -9.75 -11.61 -2.99
N ALA A 207 -8.62 -12.31 -3.13
CA ALA A 207 -7.44 -12.13 -2.29
C ALA A 207 -6.84 -10.72 -2.46
N VAL A 208 -6.63 -10.26 -3.69
CA VAL A 208 -6.12 -8.91 -3.97
C VAL A 208 -7.08 -7.84 -3.48
N PHE A 209 -8.39 -8.06 -3.62
CA PHE A 209 -9.38 -7.10 -3.17
C PHE A 209 -9.37 -6.91 -1.65
N VAL A 210 -9.39 -8.01 -0.89
CA VAL A 210 -9.29 -7.97 0.58
C VAL A 210 -7.99 -7.31 1.01
N PHE A 211 -6.88 -7.67 0.36
CA PHE A 211 -5.58 -7.08 0.61
C PHE A 211 -5.58 -5.56 0.35
N ALA A 212 -6.09 -5.11 -0.79
CA ALA A 212 -6.13 -3.70 -1.15
C ALA A 212 -7.00 -2.87 -0.19
N ILE A 213 -8.16 -3.40 0.25
CA ILE A 213 -8.97 -2.74 1.29
C ILE A 213 -8.23 -2.68 2.61
N ALA A 214 -7.61 -3.77 3.06
CA ALA A 214 -6.88 -3.80 4.33
C ALA A 214 -5.76 -2.75 4.34
N VAL A 215 -4.99 -2.66 3.25
CA VAL A 215 -3.94 -1.66 3.04
C VAL A 215 -4.52 -0.24 3.05
N LEU A 216 -5.62 0.02 2.34
CA LEU A 216 -6.27 1.33 2.30
C LEU A 216 -6.75 1.77 3.68
N VAL A 217 -7.47 0.90 4.39
CA VAL A 217 -7.98 1.18 5.74
C VAL A 217 -6.83 1.40 6.72
N SER A 218 -5.79 0.57 6.64
CA SER A 218 -4.57 0.73 7.43
C SER A 218 -3.89 2.07 7.15
N THR A 219 -3.81 2.48 5.89
CA THR A 219 -3.25 3.79 5.48
C THR A 219 -4.05 4.94 6.07
N TYR A 220 -5.39 4.87 6.06
CA TYR A 220 -6.22 5.86 6.74
C TYR A 220 -5.99 5.88 8.24
N ALA A 221 -5.86 4.71 8.87
CA ALA A 221 -5.54 4.62 10.29
C ALA A 221 -4.19 5.27 10.61
N PHE A 222 -3.13 4.99 9.83
CA PHE A 222 -1.83 5.64 9.99
C PHE A 222 -1.92 7.16 9.77
N ARG A 223 -2.62 7.59 8.73
CA ARG A 223 -2.83 9.02 8.47
C ARG A 223 -3.54 9.71 9.64
N TYR A 224 -4.63 9.18 10.18
CA TYR A 224 -5.41 9.94 11.17
C TYR A 224 -5.02 9.68 12.62
N ARG A 225 -4.49 8.50 12.92
CA ARG A 225 -4.07 8.13 14.27
C ARG A 225 -2.60 8.46 14.45
N GLN A 226 -2.29 9.77 14.49
CA GLN A 226 -0.97 10.35 14.79
C GLN A 226 0.20 9.41 14.42
N ALA A 227 0.34 9.02 13.15
CA ALA A 227 1.53 8.27 12.76
C ALA A 227 2.76 9.07 13.19
N ASP A 228 3.64 8.42 13.94
CA ASP A 228 4.87 9.01 14.48
C ASP A 228 5.88 9.39 13.38
N SER A 229 5.57 9.05 12.12
CA SER A 229 6.42 9.29 10.95
C SER A 229 5.61 9.67 9.69
N ARG A 230 5.98 10.79 9.06
CA ARG A 230 5.59 11.18 7.70
C ARG A 230 6.01 10.13 6.67
N PHE A 231 7.18 9.49 6.83
CA PHE A 231 7.61 8.41 5.93
C PHE A 231 6.64 7.23 5.90
N ASP A 232 6.19 6.78 7.07
CA ASP A 232 5.24 5.67 7.16
C ASP A 232 3.92 6.01 6.44
N ALA A 233 3.44 7.25 6.60
CA ALA A 233 2.24 7.72 5.90
C ALA A 233 2.45 7.77 4.38
N LEU A 234 3.57 8.31 3.90
CA LEU A 234 3.88 8.37 2.46
C LEU A 234 4.08 6.97 1.85
N MET A 235 4.65 6.04 2.62
CA MET A 235 4.82 4.65 2.20
C MET A 235 3.49 3.91 2.13
N ALA A 236 2.65 4.08 3.14
CA ALA A 236 1.29 3.52 3.16
C ALA A 236 0.44 4.08 2.01
N ASP A 237 0.60 5.35 1.66
CA ASP A 237 -0.02 5.97 0.49
C ASP A 237 0.43 5.31 -0.81
N ALA A 238 1.74 5.20 -1.03
CA ALA A 238 2.32 4.57 -2.20
C ALA A 238 1.76 3.15 -2.37
N LEU A 239 1.75 2.41 -1.26
CA LEU A 239 1.30 1.03 -1.21
C LEU A 239 -0.21 0.89 -1.49
N SER A 240 -1.03 1.78 -0.92
CA SER A 240 -2.47 1.83 -1.16
C SER A 240 -2.80 2.07 -2.64
N MET A 241 -2.14 3.06 -3.25
CA MET A 241 -2.37 3.38 -4.66
C MET A 241 -1.89 2.24 -5.56
N PHE A 242 -0.76 1.62 -5.21
CA PHE A 242 -0.25 0.43 -5.88
C PHE A 242 -1.26 -0.73 -5.84
N CYS A 243 -1.76 -1.07 -4.64
CA CYS A 243 -2.70 -2.17 -4.46
C CYS A 243 -4.05 -1.91 -5.14
N SER A 244 -4.54 -0.66 -5.06
CA SER A 244 -5.76 -0.24 -5.75
C SER A 244 -5.64 -0.39 -7.27
N THR A 245 -4.49 0.02 -7.84
CA THR A 245 -4.23 -0.14 -9.28
C THR A 245 -4.25 -1.61 -9.69
N ALA A 246 -3.58 -2.48 -8.93
CA ALA A 246 -3.56 -3.92 -9.18
C ALA A 246 -4.97 -4.54 -9.11
N ALA A 247 -5.78 -4.13 -8.13
CA ALA A 247 -7.15 -4.60 -7.97
C ALA A 247 -8.05 -4.19 -9.15
N ILE A 248 -7.91 -2.97 -9.69
CA ILE A 248 -8.65 -2.51 -10.88
C ILE A 248 -8.26 -3.32 -12.12
N MET A 249 -6.97 -3.58 -12.31
CA MET A 249 -6.49 -4.39 -13.43
C MET A 249 -7.03 -5.83 -13.36
N LEU A 250 -7.06 -6.41 -12.15
CA LEU A 250 -7.66 -7.72 -11.93
C LEU A 250 -9.18 -7.72 -12.03
N ALA A 251 -9.87 -6.63 -11.68
CA ALA A 251 -11.32 -6.49 -11.86
C ALA A 251 -11.69 -6.56 -13.35
N ALA A 252 -10.94 -5.88 -14.21
CA ALA A 252 -11.12 -5.97 -15.66
C ALA A 252 -10.92 -7.40 -16.17
N THR A 253 -9.83 -8.05 -15.74
CA THR A 253 -9.55 -9.47 -16.06
C THR A 253 -10.66 -10.39 -15.57
N TYR A 254 -11.15 -10.17 -14.35
CA TYR A 254 -12.23 -10.92 -13.73
C TYR A 254 -13.51 -10.81 -14.56
N TRP A 255 -13.95 -9.60 -14.92
CA TRP A 255 -15.17 -9.41 -15.72
C TRP A 255 -15.03 -9.80 -17.19
N ALA A 256 -13.82 -9.80 -17.73
CA ALA A 256 -13.56 -10.37 -19.06
C ALA A 256 -13.90 -11.87 -19.13
N HIS A 257 -13.84 -12.60 -18.01
CA HIS A 257 -14.02 -14.05 -17.96
C HIS A 257 -15.20 -14.55 -17.12
N ASN A 258 -15.68 -13.75 -16.17
CA ASN A 258 -16.73 -14.14 -15.24
C ASN A 258 -18.03 -13.37 -15.47
N ARG A 259 -19.13 -13.92 -14.95
CA ARG A 259 -20.42 -13.24 -14.94
C ARG A 259 -20.44 -12.11 -13.92
N LEU A 260 -21.40 -11.21 -14.08
CA LEU A 260 -21.64 -10.12 -13.15
C LEU A 260 -22.00 -10.68 -11.76
N ARG A 261 -21.21 -10.30 -10.75
CA ARG A 261 -21.55 -10.51 -9.34
C ARG A 261 -21.75 -9.12 -8.71
N PRO A 262 -22.97 -8.74 -8.29
CA PRO A 262 -23.25 -7.39 -7.77
C PRO A 262 -22.31 -6.98 -6.62
N HIS A 263 -21.98 -7.91 -5.73
CA HIS A 263 -21.05 -7.65 -4.63
C HIS A 263 -19.64 -7.28 -5.13
N ALA A 264 -19.13 -7.92 -6.18
CA ALA A 264 -17.82 -7.58 -6.76
C ALA A 264 -17.83 -6.16 -7.34
N THR A 265 -18.90 -5.75 -8.01
CA THR A 265 -19.05 -4.37 -8.53
C THR A 265 -19.12 -3.34 -7.41
N LEU A 266 -19.92 -3.59 -6.38
CA LEU A 266 -20.02 -2.72 -5.21
C LEU A 266 -18.66 -2.59 -4.50
N SER A 267 -17.97 -3.71 -4.35
CA SER A 267 -16.62 -3.81 -3.82
C SER A 267 -15.62 -2.92 -4.59
N VAL A 268 -15.55 -3.05 -5.92
CA VAL A 268 -14.66 -2.23 -6.76
C VAL A 268 -15.03 -0.75 -6.67
N LEU A 269 -16.32 -0.42 -6.59
CA LEU A 269 -16.78 0.97 -6.40
C LEU A 269 -16.31 1.53 -5.05
N LEU A 270 -16.45 0.76 -3.96
CA LEU A 270 -15.98 1.16 -2.63
C LEU A 270 -14.46 1.41 -2.64
N LEU A 271 -13.69 0.51 -3.26
CA LEU A 271 -12.24 0.66 -3.42
C LEU A 271 -11.89 1.94 -4.18
N ALA A 272 -12.60 2.23 -5.27
CA ALA A 272 -12.39 3.43 -6.07
C ALA A 272 -12.68 4.72 -5.26
N ILE A 273 -13.80 4.75 -4.52
CA ILE A 273 -14.15 5.88 -3.64
C ILE A 273 -13.05 6.09 -2.58
N LEU A 274 -12.64 5.03 -1.89
CA LEU A 274 -11.58 5.11 -0.88
C LEU A 274 -10.25 5.58 -1.48
N THR A 275 -9.93 5.17 -2.71
CA THR A 275 -8.70 5.61 -3.39
C THR A 275 -8.75 7.09 -3.78
N ILE A 276 -9.90 7.57 -4.28
CA ILE A 276 -10.10 8.98 -4.63
C ILE A 276 -9.99 9.87 -3.38
N VAL A 277 -10.63 9.47 -2.28
CA VAL A 277 -10.55 10.21 -1.01
C VAL A 277 -9.11 10.22 -0.48
N LEU A 278 -8.37 9.12 -0.64
CA LEU A 278 -6.98 9.00 -0.20
C LEU A 278 -6.09 9.96 -1.00
N PHE A 279 -6.29 10.01 -2.32
CA PHE A 279 -5.58 10.93 -3.20
C PHE A 279 -5.92 12.40 -2.90
N ALA A 280 -7.20 12.73 -2.71
CA ALA A 280 -7.65 14.08 -2.40
C ALA A 280 -7.04 14.62 -1.09
N THR A 281 -6.79 13.74 -0.13
CA THR A 281 -6.16 14.06 1.16
C THR A 281 -4.64 13.83 1.16
N HIS A 282 -4.03 13.47 0.04
CA HIS A 282 -2.58 13.23 -0.03
C HIS A 282 -1.77 14.52 0.18
N SER A 283 -2.19 15.65 -0.41
CA SER A 283 -1.49 16.92 -0.24
C SER A 283 -1.47 17.39 1.21
N THR A 284 -2.53 17.12 1.99
CA THR A 284 -2.58 17.51 3.40
C THR A 284 -1.59 16.68 4.23
N VAL A 285 -1.46 15.38 3.95
CA VAL A 285 -0.48 14.49 4.61
C VAL A 285 0.93 14.82 4.19
N ALA A 286 1.15 15.07 2.90
CA ALA A 286 2.43 15.51 2.37
C ALA A 286 2.93 16.81 2.99
N ASN A 287 2.00 17.72 3.31
CA ASN A 287 2.30 19.00 3.93
C ASN A 287 2.31 18.94 5.46
N ARG A 288 2.08 17.77 6.08
CA ARG A 288 2.21 17.66 7.55
C ARG A 288 3.64 17.91 7.96
N HIS A 289 3.77 18.55 9.12
CA HIS A 289 5.05 18.68 9.78
C HIS A 289 5.65 17.30 10.01
N ALA A 290 6.91 17.15 9.60
CA ALA A 290 7.72 16.00 9.95
C ALA A 290 7.72 15.81 11.47
N SER A 291 7.76 14.57 11.93
CA SER A 291 7.84 14.29 13.35
C SER A 291 9.13 14.88 13.95
N PRO A 292 9.20 15.12 15.26
CA PRO A 292 10.44 15.62 15.88
C PRO A 292 11.68 14.77 15.56
N ALA A 293 11.51 13.45 15.45
CA ALA A 293 12.57 12.54 15.03
C ALA A 293 12.99 12.77 13.58
N GLU A 294 12.04 12.88 12.67
CA GLU A 294 12.28 13.18 11.26
C GLU A 294 12.97 14.54 11.06
N LEU A 295 12.52 15.56 11.78
CA LEU A 295 13.16 16.86 11.81
C LEU A 295 14.61 16.74 12.26
N ALA A 296 14.89 16.05 13.37
CA ALA A 296 16.25 15.79 13.87
C ALA A 296 17.14 15.08 12.84
N CYS A 297 16.56 14.12 12.12
CA CYS A 297 17.23 13.42 11.02
C CYS A 297 17.44 14.28 9.78
N GLY A 298 16.77 15.42 9.69
CA GLY A 298 17.02 16.44 8.69
C GLY A 298 16.12 16.40 7.47
N THR A 299 14.96 15.79 7.59
CA THR A 299 13.97 15.70 6.50
C THR A 299 13.03 16.91 6.44
N GLY A 300 13.39 18.02 7.09
CA GLY A 300 12.65 19.28 7.06
C GLY A 300 13.26 20.31 6.10
N THR A 301 12.38 21.15 5.52
CA THR A 301 12.54 22.21 4.49
C THR A 301 13.76 23.15 4.54
N GLY A 302 14.55 23.17 5.61
CA GLY A 302 15.75 24.01 5.73
C GLY A 302 17.09 23.30 5.51
N ARG A 303 17.16 21.97 5.68
CA ARG A 303 18.36 21.16 5.31
C ARG A 303 18.43 20.84 3.81
N VAL A 304 17.25 20.87 3.24
CA VAL A 304 16.87 20.92 1.83
C VAL A 304 17.71 21.85 0.97
N GLY A 305 17.98 23.08 1.42
CA GLY A 305 18.76 24.03 0.62
C GLY A 305 20.20 23.58 0.35
N ALA A 306 20.83 22.88 1.29
CA ALA A 306 22.21 22.43 1.19
C ALA A 306 22.37 21.07 0.47
N LEU A 307 21.30 20.26 0.43
CA LEU A 307 21.24 18.95 -0.25
C LEU A 307 20.45 18.96 -1.57
N GLY A 308 19.95 20.12 -2.02
CA GLY A 308 19.31 20.31 -3.33
C GLY A 308 17.77 20.19 -3.38
N GLY A 309 17.05 20.24 -2.26
CA GLY A 309 15.59 20.15 -2.21
C GLY A 309 15.09 19.43 -0.95
N ASP A 310 13.80 19.62 -0.59
CA ASP A 310 13.13 18.63 0.28
C ASP A 310 13.20 17.38 -0.57
N PRO A 311 13.84 16.29 -0.10
CA PRO A 311 13.80 15.05 -0.86
C PRO A 311 12.34 14.59 -1.05
N PHE A 312 11.39 15.18 -0.32
CA PHE A 312 9.94 15.10 -0.49
C PHE A 312 9.27 16.40 -0.96
N ASP A 313 10.01 17.34 -1.56
CA ASP A 313 9.40 18.53 -2.16
C ASP A 313 8.45 18.03 -3.23
N MET A 314 7.16 18.17 -2.97
CA MET A 314 6.09 17.77 -3.89
C MET A 314 6.27 18.38 -5.28
N LYS A 315 7.02 19.49 -5.42
CA LYS A 315 7.42 20.06 -6.71
C LYS A 315 8.27 19.10 -7.57
N GLY A 316 9.02 18.20 -6.94
CA GLY A 316 9.76 17.11 -7.61
C GLY A 316 8.88 15.88 -7.89
N PHE A 317 7.78 15.69 -7.15
CA PHE A 317 6.86 14.55 -7.29
C PHE A 317 5.73 14.81 -8.28
N ASN A 318 6.01 15.50 -9.39
CA ASN A 318 5.06 15.74 -10.48
C ASN A 318 4.50 14.44 -11.10
N PHE A 319 5.11 13.29 -10.80
CA PHE A 319 4.63 11.98 -11.25
C PHE A 319 3.43 11.45 -10.47
N ILE A 320 3.14 11.93 -9.25
CA ILE A 320 1.99 11.44 -8.45
C ILE A 320 0.64 11.76 -9.14
N PRO A 321 0.39 12.99 -9.61
CA PRO A 321 -0.79 13.28 -10.44
C PRO A 321 -0.84 12.47 -11.74
N VAL A 322 0.30 12.18 -12.37
CA VAL A 322 0.38 11.36 -13.59
C VAL A 322 0.00 9.91 -13.30
N ALA A 323 0.47 9.35 -12.18
CA ALA A 323 0.10 8.01 -11.73
C ALA A 323 -1.40 7.93 -11.43
N PHE A 324 -1.96 8.96 -10.77
CA PHE A 324 -3.39 9.01 -10.48
C PHE A 324 -4.24 9.18 -11.75
N GLY A 325 -3.79 10.01 -12.70
CA GLY A 325 -4.41 10.11 -14.03
C GLY A 325 -4.41 8.77 -14.75
N SER A 326 -3.30 8.02 -14.67
CA SER A 326 -3.20 6.66 -15.22
C SER A 326 -4.15 5.69 -14.50
N TRP A 327 -4.28 5.79 -13.18
CA TRP A 327 -5.25 5.02 -12.40
C TRP A 327 -6.70 5.32 -12.81
N CYS A 328 -7.06 6.60 -12.99
CA CYS A 328 -8.38 7.01 -13.49
C CYS A 328 -8.68 6.45 -14.89
N LEU A 329 -7.70 6.49 -15.80
CA LEU A 329 -7.84 5.90 -17.13
C LEU A 329 -7.99 4.38 -17.05
N ALA A 330 -7.26 3.72 -16.15
CA ALA A 330 -7.41 2.29 -15.92
C ALA A 330 -8.80 1.92 -15.40
N LEU A 331 -9.34 2.73 -14.47
CA LEU A 331 -10.70 2.61 -13.93
C LEU A 331 -11.76 2.78 -15.02
N LEU A 332 -11.61 3.78 -15.89
CA LEU A 332 -12.51 4.02 -17.02
C LEU A 332 -12.45 2.87 -18.05
N GLY A 333 -11.25 2.38 -18.37
CA GLY A 333 -11.09 1.20 -19.22
C GLY A 333 -11.73 -0.04 -18.62
N MET A 334 -11.70 -0.16 -17.28
CA MET A 334 -12.20 -1.33 -16.57
C MET A 334 -13.73 -1.40 -16.66
N ALA A 335 -14.40 -0.25 -16.71
CA ALA A 335 -15.83 -0.17 -17.02
C ALA A 335 -16.22 -0.77 -18.38
N ILE A 336 -15.32 -0.77 -19.39
CA ILE A 336 -15.58 -1.42 -20.69
C ILE A 336 -15.65 -2.95 -20.55
N HIS A 337 -14.86 -3.51 -19.63
CA HIS A 337 -14.86 -4.94 -19.32
C HIS A 337 -16.07 -5.39 -18.50
N HIS A 338 -16.77 -4.45 -17.86
CA HIS A 338 -17.95 -4.77 -17.05
C HIS A 338 -19.02 -5.48 -17.91
N PRO A 339 -19.62 -6.60 -17.45
CA PRO A 339 -20.48 -7.43 -18.29
C PRO A 339 -21.66 -6.67 -18.90
N PHE A 340 -22.27 -5.76 -18.14
CA PHE A 340 -23.35 -4.90 -18.64
C PHE A 340 -22.94 -4.04 -19.85
N VAL A 341 -21.74 -3.45 -19.82
CA VAL A 341 -21.23 -2.60 -20.91
C VAL A 341 -20.83 -3.49 -22.08
N ARG A 342 -20.10 -4.57 -21.81
CA ARG A 342 -19.70 -5.53 -22.83
C ARG A 342 -20.88 -6.10 -23.60
N ASP A 343 -21.91 -6.59 -22.90
CA ASP A 343 -23.03 -7.28 -23.55
C ASP A 343 -23.89 -6.30 -24.39
N ARG A 344 -23.89 -5.01 -24.03
CA ARG A 344 -24.64 -3.96 -24.72
C ARG A 344 -23.89 -3.33 -25.90
N TYR A 345 -22.57 -3.14 -25.77
CA TYR A 345 -21.79 -2.33 -26.70
C TYR A 345 -20.78 -3.12 -27.53
N LYS A 346 -20.45 -4.37 -27.17
CA LYS A 346 -19.52 -5.18 -27.95
C LYS A 346 -20.11 -5.47 -29.34
N PRO A 347 -19.39 -5.14 -30.43
CA PRO A 347 -19.83 -5.48 -31.77
C PRO A 347 -19.99 -7.00 -31.91
N LYS A 348 -21.14 -7.43 -32.41
CA LYS A 348 -21.38 -8.85 -32.75
C LYS A 348 -21.04 -9.05 -34.22
N ASP A 349 -20.18 -10.02 -34.51
CA ASP A 349 -19.92 -10.42 -35.89
C ASP A 349 -21.18 -11.11 -36.44
N SER A 350 -21.86 -10.44 -37.37
CA SER A 350 -22.94 -11.05 -38.16
C SER A 350 -22.32 -11.74 -39.38
N PRO A 351 -22.49 -13.06 -39.56
CA PRO A 351 -21.94 -13.78 -40.72
C PRO A 351 -22.51 -13.26 -42.04
N ASP A 352 -23.75 -12.75 -42.03
CA ASP A 352 -24.49 -12.31 -43.21
C ASP A 352 -24.27 -10.82 -43.53
N ALA A 353 -23.39 -10.12 -42.80
CA ALA A 353 -23.12 -8.71 -43.02
C ALA A 353 -22.44 -8.45 -44.39
N ASP A 354 -22.93 -7.43 -45.10
CA ASP A 354 -22.37 -6.94 -46.36
C ASP A 354 -20.90 -6.51 -46.21
N ALA A 355 -20.13 -6.48 -47.30
CA ALA A 355 -18.71 -6.09 -47.28
C ALA A 355 -18.45 -4.71 -46.63
N ARG A 356 -19.35 -3.73 -46.85
CA ARG A 356 -19.28 -2.41 -46.21
C ARG A 356 -19.57 -2.48 -44.71
N GLU A 357 -20.51 -3.33 -44.31
CA GLU A 357 -20.85 -3.54 -42.90
C GLU A 357 -19.70 -4.27 -42.19
N ARG A 358 -19.08 -5.28 -42.81
CA ARG A 358 -17.86 -5.94 -42.30
C ARG A 358 -16.72 -4.95 -42.05
N GLN A 359 -16.52 -3.97 -42.93
CA GLN A 359 -15.51 -2.93 -42.71
C GLN A 359 -15.83 -2.06 -41.49
N ARG A 360 -17.10 -1.65 -41.31
CA ARG A 360 -17.54 -0.91 -40.11
C ARG A 360 -17.44 -1.75 -38.84
N THR A 361 -17.76 -3.05 -38.90
CA THR A 361 -17.62 -3.96 -37.76
C THR A 361 -16.16 -4.13 -37.38
N ARG A 362 -15.24 -4.25 -38.36
CA ARG A 362 -13.80 -4.29 -38.11
C ARG A 362 -13.28 -3.03 -37.42
N THR A 363 -13.69 -1.83 -37.86
CA THR A 363 -13.26 -0.59 -37.20
C THR A 363 -13.82 -0.50 -35.79
N ARG A 364 -15.11 -0.83 -35.58
CA ARG A 364 -15.71 -0.90 -34.24
C ARG A 364 -15.02 -1.91 -33.33
N LEU A 365 -14.66 -3.08 -33.86
CA LEU A 365 -13.92 -4.11 -33.12
C LEU A 365 -12.50 -3.64 -32.77
N ALA A 366 -11.83 -2.93 -33.68
CA ALA A 366 -10.54 -2.31 -33.39
C ALA A 366 -10.64 -1.26 -32.26
N PHE A 367 -11.66 -0.40 -32.29
CA PHE A 367 -11.93 0.53 -31.19
C PHE A 367 -12.29 -0.18 -29.88
N TRP A 368 -13.04 -1.28 -29.95
CA TRP A 368 -13.35 -2.11 -28.79
C TRP A 368 -12.08 -2.69 -28.15
N HIS A 369 -11.18 -3.27 -28.96
CA HIS A 369 -9.89 -3.78 -28.48
C HIS A 369 -8.96 -2.68 -27.96
N LEU A 370 -8.98 -1.49 -28.58
CA LEU A 370 -8.28 -0.33 -28.06
C LEU A 370 -8.81 0.02 -26.66
N GLY A 371 -10.13 0.06 -26.48
CA GLY A 371 -10.79 0.24 -25.19
C GLY A 371 -10.42 -0.83 -24.16
N GLU A 372 -10.46 -2.12 -24.54
CA GLU A 372 -10.06 -3.23 -23.68
C GLU A 372 -8.59 -3.11 -23.20
N SER A 373 -7.71 -2.54 -24.03
CA SER A 373 -6.30 -2.35 -23.70
C SER A 373 -6.00 -1.18 -22.77
N VAL A 374 -6.94 -0.23 -22.58
CA VAL A 374 -6.75 0.95 -21.73
C VAL A 374 -6.40 0.54 -20.30
N THR A 375 -7.14 -0.40 -19.70
CA THR A 375 -6.88 -0.84 -18.32
C THR A 375 -5.50 -1.43 -18.10
N PRO A 376 -5.05 -2.46 -18.84
CA PRO A 376 -3.73 -3.03 -18.61
C PRO A 376 -2.60 -2.05 -18.94
N VAL A 377 -2.74 -1.21 -19.97
CA VAL A 377 -1.69 -0.24 -20.34
C VAL A 377 -1.54 0.83 -19.28
N PHE A 378 -2.61 1.55 -18.94
CA PHE A 378 -2.55 2.63 -17.94
C PHE A 378 -2.40 2.08 -16.52
N GLY A 379 -2.93 0.90 -16.23
CA GLY A 379 -2.71 0.20 -14.97
C GLY A 379 -1.23 -0.16 -14.79
N PHE A 380 -0.55 -0.68 -15.81
CA PHE A 380 0.88 -0.98 -15.74
C PHE A 380 1.73 0.28 -15.59
N ILE A 381 1.42 1.35 -16.33
CA ILE A 381 2.07 2.66 -16.14
C ILE A 381 1.90 3.13 -14.69
N GLY A 382 0.68 3.05 -14.15
CA GLY A 382 0.39 3.38 -12.75
C GLY A 382 1.20 2.53 -11.76
N LEU A 383 1.23 1.21 -11.94
CA LEU A 383 2.01 0.29 -11.10
C LEU A 383 3.51 0.59 -11.13
N VAL A 384 4.07 0.91 -12.30
CA VAL A 384 5.49 1.27 -12.42
C VAL A 384 5.77 2.58 -11.69
N ILE A 385 4.95 3.62 -11.88
CA ILE A 385 5.17 4.90 -11.21
C ILE A 385 5.00 4.76 -9.68
N TYR A 386 3.96 4.08 -9.20
CA TYR A 386 3.77 3.85 -7.77
C TYR A 386 4.84 2.92 -7.18
N GLY A 387 5.34 1.96 -7.96
CA GLY A 387 6.47 1.12 -7.57
C GLY A 387 7.74 1.94 -7.41
N VAL A 388 8.08 2.79 -8.38
CA VAL A 388 9.22 3.73 -8.28
C VAL A 388 9.06 4.65 -7.08
N TYR A 389 7.87 5.20 -6.85
CA TYR A 389 7.57 6.05 -5.70
C TYR A 389 7.79 5.31 -4.38
N PHE A 390 7.30 4.07 -4.29
CA PHE A 390 7.47 3.21 -3.13
C PHE A 390 8.96 2.92 -2.87
N PHE A 391 9.69 2.42 -3.87
CA PHE A 391 11.11 2.10 -3.73
C PHE A 391 11.99 3.32 -3.47
N HIS A 392 11.65 4.47 -4.04
CA HIS A 392 12.36 5.72 -3.77
C HIS A 392 12.21 6.14 -2.31
N THR A 393 10.97 6.14 -1.78
CA THR A 393 10.70 6.45 -0.38
C THR A 393 11.37 5.46 0.56
N TRP A 394 11.29 4.16 0.25
CA TRP A 394 11.94 3.09 1.01
C TRP A 394 13.46 3.26 1.04
N ARG A 395 14.08 3.57 -0.11
CA ARG A 395 15.52 3.83 -0.20
C ARG A 395 15.92 5.06 0.61
N LEU A 396 15.13 6.12 0.54
CA LEU A 396 15.39 7.34 1.29
C LEU A 396 15.30 7.10 2.80
N MET A 397 14.35 6.27 3.27
CA MET A 397 14.33 5.81 4.66
C MET A 397 15.60 5.04 5.01
N LYS A 398 16.02 4.10 4.16
CA LYS A 398 17.25 3.34 4.38
C LYS A 398 18.49 4.24 4.45
N ASP A 399 18.62 5.20 3.53
CA ASP A 399 19.77 6.10 3.47
C ASP A 399 19.79 7.08 4.68
N THR A 400 18.60 7.47 5.17
CA THR A 400 18.43 8.38 6.31
C THR A 400 18.68 7.68 7.66
N TYR A 401 18.12 6.48 7.85
CA TYR A 401 18.09 5.78 9.13
C TYR A 401 19.07 4.59 9.23
N GLY A 402 19.71 4.19 8.13
CA GLY A 402 20.76 3.17 8.10
C GLY A 402 20.41 1.87 8.83
N ASP A 403 21.19 1.54 9.85
CA ASP A 403 21.05 0.30 10.62
C ASP A 403 19.75 0.24 11.42
N ALA A 404 19.24 1.40 11.89
CA ALA A 404 17.98 1.46 12.61
C ALA A 404 16.82 0.94 11.75
N PHE A 405 16.76 1.38 10.50
CA PHE A 405 15.82 0.89 9.51
C PHE A 405 16.08 -0.56 9.12
N THR A 406 17.34 -0.97 8.99
CA THR A 406 17.67 -2.35 8.63
C THR A 406 17.24 -3.34 9.73
N ARG A 407 17.30 -2.96 11.00
CA ARG A 407 16.78 -3.77 12.11
C ARG A 407 15.25 -3.88 12.08
N SER A 408 14.54 -2.77 11.84
CA SER A 408 13.08 -2.81 11.72
C SER A 408 12.62 -3.63 10.50
N LEU A 409 13.42 -3.65 9.43
CA LEU A 409 13.14 -4.42 8.22
C LEU A 409 13.14 -5.94 8.44
N VAL A 410 14.02 -6.44 9.31
CA VAL A 410 14.14 -7.87 9.62
C VAL A 410 13.02 -8.34 10.55
N ASN A 411 12.41 -7.43 11.29
CA ASN A 411 11.30 -7.77 12.18
C ASN A 411 10.02 -8.00 11.36
N TRP A 412 9.45 -9.19 11.51
CA TRP A 412 8.17 -9.53 10.92
C TRP A 412 7.05 -9.12 11.87
N GLY A 413 6.20 -8.19 11.41
CA GLY A 413 4.93 -7.93 12.06
C GLY A 413 3.88 -8.98 11.68
N PHE A 414 2.83 -9.10 12.49
CA PHE A 414 1.72 -10.03 12.22
C PHE A 414 1.04 -9.74 10.87
N GLY A 415 0.96 -8.46 10.48
CA GLY A 415 0.38 -8.04 9.21
C GLY A 415 1.16 -8.59 8.00
N GLN A 416 2.49 -8.64 8.09
CA GLN A 416 3.33 -9.19 7.03
C GLN A 416 3.07 -10.68 6.77
N TYR A 417 2.95 -11.49 7.84
CA TYR A 417 2.63 -12.91 7.68
C TYR A 417 1.29 -13.09 6.98
N LEU A 418 0.27 -12.36 7.44
CA LEU A 418 -1.07 -12.42 6.84
C LEU A 418 -1.06 -11.97 5.37
N ALA A 419 -0.29 -10.93 5.05
CA ALA A 419 -0.08 -10.45 3.69
C ALA A 419 0.51 -11.52 2.77
N VAL A 420 1.53 -12.26 3.23
CA VAL A 420 2.13 -13.35 2.45
C VAL A 420 1.18 -14.54 2.33
N PHE A 421 0.50 -14.92 3.42
CA PHE A 421 -0.47 -16.03 3.41
C PHE A 421 -1.70 -15.75 2.55
N THR A 422 -2.02 -14.49 2.27
CA THR A 422 -3.11 -14.10 1.36
C THR A 422 -2.91 -14.65 -0.06
N TRP A 423 -1.67 -14.95 -0.46
CA TRP A 423 -1.35 -15.54 -1.76
C TRP A 423 -1.48 -17.06 -1.81
N LEU A 424 -1.58 -17.73 -0.65
CA LEU A 424 -1.59 -19.19 -0.58
C LEU A 424 -2.80 -19.81 -1.29
N PRO A 425 -4.07 -19.36 -1.07
CA PRO A 425 -5.21 -19.94 -1.77
C PRO A 425 -5.11 -19.87 -3.31
N PRO A 426 -4.88 -18.70 -3.95
CA PRO A 426 -4.77 -18.65 -5.40
C PRO A 426 -3.57 -19.43 -5.93
N ALA A 427 -2.45 -19.50 -5.19
CA ALA A 427 -1.31 -20.33 -5.58
C ALA A 427 -1.66 -21.83 -5.56
N LEU A 428 -2.29 -22.31 -4.48
CA LEU A 428 -2.71 -23.71 -4.36
C LEU A 428 -3.73 -24.09 -5.43
N THR A 429 -4.71 -23.23 -5.70
CA THR A 429 -5.67 -23.43 -6.78
C THR A 429 -5.00 -23.46 -8.14
N PHE A 430 -4.08 -22.54 -8.41
CA PHE A 430 -3.32 -22.55 -9.65
C PHE A 430 -2.56 -23.85 -9.85
N PHE A 431 -1.79 -24.29 -8.85
CA PHE A 431 -1.01 -25.54 -8.93
C PHE A 431 -1.90 -26.78 -8.98
N HIS A 432 -3.02 -26.80 -8.25
CA HIS A 432 -4.00 -27.87 -8.33
C HIS A 432 -4.55 -28.00 -9.76
N LEU A 433 -4.93 -26.88 -10.39
CA LEU A 433 -5.46 -26.86 -11.76
C LEU A 433 -4.38 -27.14 -12.81
N PHE A 434 -3.13 -26.76 -12.54
CA PHE A 434 -2.01 -26.94 -13.45
C PHE A 434 -1.43 -28.35 -13.42
N ILE A 435 -1.31 -28.96 -12.24
CA ILE A 435 -0.67 -30.28 -12.03
C ILE A 435 -1.71 -31.40 -11.95
N GLY A 436 -2.91 -31.11 -11.42
CA GLY A 436 -3.93 -32.11 -11.16
C GLY A 436 -4.38 -32.83 -12.42
N LYS A 437 -4.40 -34.18 -12.36
CA LYS A 437 -5.09 -35.04 -13.34
C LYS A 437 -6.62 -34.94 -13.26
N SER A 438 -7.16 -34.27 -12.25
CA SER A 438 -8.58 -33.95 -12.16
C SER A 438 -8.96 -33.12 -13.39
N SER A 439 -9.66 -33.78 -14.31
CA SER A 439 -10.22 -33.18 -15.51
C SER A 439 -10.83 -31.82 -15.15
N MET A 440 -10.50 -30.77 -15.92
CA MET A 440 -11.05 -29.42 -15.72
C MET A 440 -12.58 -29.41 -15.59
N GLU A 441 -13.24 -30.45 -16.06
CA GLU A 441 -14.66 -30.75 -15.92
C GLU A 441 -15.17 -30.58 -14.48
N THR A 442 -14.53 -31.17 -13.47
CA THR A 442 -15.02 -31.06 -12.07
C THR A 442 -14.89 -29.64 -11.51
N VAL A 443 -13.94 -28.86 -12.03
CA VAL A 443 -13.71 -27.48 -11.62
C VAL A 443 -14.72 -26.54 -12.28
N PHE A 444 -15.03 -26.77 -13.56
CA PHE A 444 -16.08 -26.03 -14.24
C PHE A 444 -17.46 -26.35 -13.65
N GLU A 445 -17.76 -27.62 -13.34
CA GLU A 445 -19.02 -28.03 -12.72
C GLU A 445 -19.23 -27.40 -11.33
N THR A 446 -18.18 -27.31 -10.51
CA THR A 446 -18.29 -26.72 -9.16
C THR A 446 -18.40 -25.19 -9.14
N ARG A 447 -17.98 -24.52 -10.21
CA ARG A 447 -18.03 -23.05 -10.32
C ARG A 447 -19.18 -22.52 -11.15
N LEU A 448 -19.90 -23.40 -11.84
CA LEU A 448 -21.16 -23.06 -12.48
C LEU A 448 -22.23 -22.80 -11.39
N PRO A 449 -23.14 -21.84 -11.61
CA PRO A 449 -24.29 -21.68 -10.73
C PRO A 449 -25.03 -23.02 -10.60
N LYS A 450 -25.66 -23.31 -9.44
CA LYS A 450 -26.37 -24.58 -9.16
C LYS A 450 -27.40 -25.02 -10.21
N ASP A 451 -27.74 -24.13 -11.13
CA ASP A 451 -28.74 -24.30 -12.18
C ASP A 451 -28.09 -24.38 -13.57
N TYR A 452 -26.81 -24.74 -13.66
CA TYR A 452 -26.12 -24.93 -14.94
C TYR A 452 -25.45 -26.29 -14.95
N VAL A 453 -25.64 -27.02 -16.04
CA VAL A 453 -25.04 -28.33 -16.28
C VAL A 453 -24.05 -28.20 -17.43
N VAL A 454 -22.88 -28.82 -17.28
CA VAL A 454 -21.94 -28.98 -18.38
C VAL A 454 -22.44 -30.11 -19.27
N LEU A 455 -22.76 -29.80 -20.52
CA LEU A 455 -23.09 -30.82 -21.51
C LEU A 455 -21.89 -31.00 -22.44
N PHE A 456 -21.40 -32.23 -22.54
CA PHE A 456 -20.44 -32.62 -23.57
C PHE A 456 -21.21 -32.94 -24.83
N ARG A 457 -21.09 -32.06 -25.82
CA ARG A 457 -21.58 -32.33 -27.16
C ARG A 457 -20.44 -32.97 -27.93
N GLN A 458 -20.55 -34.26 -28.21
CA GLN A 458 -19.64 -34.94 -29.10
C GLN A 458 -20.16 -34.76 -30.52
N ASP A 459 -19.44 -34.00 -31.33
CA ASP A 459 -19.80 -33.77 -32.73
C ASP A 459 -19.53 -35.04 -33.54
N ALA A 460 -20.17 -35.19 -34.70
CA ALA A 460 -20.00 -36.35 -35.58
C ALA A 460 -18.53 -36.57 -36.04
N ALA A 461 -17.67 -35.56 -35.90
CA ALA A 461 -16.24 -35.62 -36.15
C ALA A 461 -15.42 -36.18 -34.96
N GLY A 462 -16.05 -36.49 -33.84
CA GLY A 462 -15.40 -36.93 -32.59
C GLY A 462 -14.82 -35.79 -31.75
N ASP A 463 -14.95 -34.53 -32.18
CA ASP A 463 -14.58 -33.36 -31.39
C ASP A 463 -15.60 -33.17 -30.26
N VAL A 464 -15.11 -33.01 -29.02
CA VAL A 464 -15.93 -32.80 -27.83
C VAL A 464 -16.01 -31.31 -27.54
N GLU A 465 -17.19 -30.72 -27.71
CA GLU A 465 -17.49 -29.33 -27.35
C GLU A 465 -18.15 -29.28 -25.96
N LEU A 466 -17.60 -28.47 -25.05
CA LEU A 466 -18.21 -28.17 -23.76
C LEU A 466 -19.24 -27.05 -23.90
N VAL A 467 -20.51 -27.35 -23.66
CA VAL A 467 -21.61 -26.37 -23.66
C VAL A 467 -22.23 -26.29 -22.27
N ALA A 468 -22.06 -25.17 -21.57
CA ALA A 468 -22.80 -24.89 -20.34
C ALA A 468 -24.22 -24.42 -20.68
N LYS A 469 -25.25 -25.19 -20.32
CA LYS A 469 -26.66 -24.78 -20.46
C LYS A 469 -27.32 -24.61 -19.09
N PRO A 470 -28.30 -23.69 -18.97
CA PRO A 470 -29.19 -23.69 -17.81
C PRO A 470 -29.84 -25.06 -17.69
N ASP A 471 -29.89 -25.58 -16.47
CA ASP A 471 -30.50 -26.85 -16.12
C ASP A 471 -32.01 -26.77 -16.45
N PRO A 472 -32.47 -27.50 -17.50
CA PRO A 472 -33.84 -27.43 -17.94
C PRO A 472 -34.82 -27.94 -16.87
N GLU A 473 -34.36 -28.73 -15.90
CA GLU A 473 -35.22 -29.28 -14.84
C GLU A 473 -35.47 -28.29 -13.70
N LYS A 474 -34.59 -27.30 -13.51
CA LYS A 474 -34.74 -26.25 -12.47
C LYS A 474 -35.32 -24.95 -13.00
N GLY A 475 -35.44 -24.80 -14.32
CA GLY A 475 -36.12 -23.71 -14.98
C GLY A 475 -37.64 -23.79 -14.82
N GLY A 476 -38.14 -23.63 -13.59
CA GLY A 476 -39.54 -23.35 -13.34
C GLY A 476 -39.98 -22.15 -14.17
N SER A 477 -40.97 -22.36 -15.03
CA SER A 477 -41.56 -21.42 -15.97
C SER A 477 -41.84 -20.03 -15.36
N SER A 478 -40.89 -19.10 -15.43
CA SER A 478 -41.17 -17.66 -15.40
C SER A 478 -41.17 -17.12 -16.83
N SER A 479 -42.08 -17.64 -17.65
CA SER A 479 -42.41 -17.01 -18.92
C SER A 479 -43.14 -15.69 -18.63
N PHE A 480 -42.41 -14.58 -18.59
CA PHE A 480 -42.98 -13.25 -18.75
C PHE A 480 -43.36 -13.11 -20.23
N VAL A 481 -44.55 -13.58 -20.57
CA VAL A 481 -45.14 -13.41 -21.91
C VAL A 481 -45.56 -11.94 -22.02
N HIS A 482 -44.77 -11.13 -22.72
CA HIS A 482 -45.26 -9.88 -23.27
C HIS A 482 -46.18 -10.23 -24.45
N SER A 483 -47.48 -10.31 -24.16
CA SER A 483 -48.53 -10.31 -25.18
C SER A 483 -48.63 -8.90 -25.76
N SER A 484 -48.13 -8.71 -26.97
CA SER A 484 -48.43 -7.55 -27.81
C SER A 484 -49.79 -7.79 -28.48
N GLY A 485 -50.86 -7.45 -27.77
CA GLY A 485 -52.20 -7.34 -28.34
C GLY A 485 -52.37 -5.97 -28.99
N GLY A 486 -52.52 -5.96 -30.32
CA GLY A 486 -53.04 -4.81 -31.05
C GLY A 486 -54.54 -4.65 -30.76
N GLY A 487 -54.97 -3.40 -30.60
CA GLY A 487 -56.37 -3.04 -30.42
C GLY A 487 -56.54 -1.52 -30.45
N ASP A 488 -56.90 -1.01 -31.63
CA ASP A 488 -57.56 0.28 -31.80
C ASP A 488 -58.83 0.34 -30.95
N GLY A 489 -59.14 1.50 -30.37
CA GLY A 489 -60.43 1.71 -29.72
C GLY A 489 -60.48 2.97 -28.87
N SER A 490 -61.10 3.99 -29.43
CA SER A 490 -61.46 5.27 -28.80
C SER A 490 -62.30 5.15 -27.53
N GLY A 491 -62.13 6.14 -26.64
CA GLY A 491 -63.27 6.82 -26.02
C GLY A 491 -63.38 6.74 -24.50
N GLY A 492 -63.66 7.89 -23.90
CA GLY A 492 -64.47 7.99 -22.68
C GLY A 492 -63.72 8.25 -21.39
N ALA A 493 -63.76 9.50 -20.94
CA ALA A 493 -63.53 9.89 -19.56
C ALA A 493 -64.56 9.23 -18.62
N ASP A 494 -64.16 8.89 -17.39
CA ASP A 494 -64.83 9.46 -16.22
C ASP A 494 -64.10 9.24 -14.88
N LEU A 495 -64.37 10.22 -14.01
CA LEU A 495 -63.91 10.45 -12.66
C LEU A 495 -64.63 9.54 -11.64
N LYS A 496 -63.94 9.04 -10.59
CA LYS A 496 -64.27 9.28 -9.15
C LYS A 496 -63.57 8.34 -8.15
N ALA A 497 -62.89 9.01 -7.21
CA ALA A 497 -63.00 8.90 -5.75
C ALA A 497 -62.89 7.53 -5.02
N ALA A 498 -61.76 7.38 -4.34
CA ALA A 498 -61.60 7.38 -2.88
C ALA A 498 -62.04 6.18 -2.00
N THR A 499 -61.11 5.87 -1.09
CA THR A 499 -61.26 5.37 0.30
C THR A 499 -61.59 3.88 0.51
N HIS A 500 -60.64 3.12 1.08
CA HIS A 500 -60.66 2.80 2.51
C HIS A 500 -59.39 2.04 2.97
N LEU A 501 -58.89 2.47 4.12
CA LEU A 501 -57.89 1.83 4.97
C LEU A 501 -58.40 0.49 5.52
N ALA A 502 -57.53 -0.52 5.57
CA ALA A 502 -57.46 -1.49 6.65
C ALA A 502 -56.08 -2.17 6.64
N MET A 503 -55.21 -1.73 7.55
CA MET A 503 -54.07 -2.53 8.02
C MET A 503 -54.59 -3.46 9.11
N ASP A 504 -54.15 -4.72 9.09
CA ASP A 504 -54.18 -5.61 10.24
C ASP A 504 -53.06 -6.68 10.11
N PRO A 505 -52.65 -7.33 11.21
CA PRO A 505 -51.26 -7.29 11.64
C PRO A 505 -50.45 -8.57 11.42
N VAL A 506 -49.14 -8.38 11.54
CA VAL A 506 -48.10 -9.39 11.74
C VAL A 506 -48.36 -10.24 12.99
N PRO A 507 -48.11 -11.56 12.94
CA PRO A 507 -47.69 -12.31 14.11
C PRO A 507 -46.22 -12.75 14.00
N SER A 508 -45.46 -12.43 15.05
CA SER A 508 -44.10 -12.89 15.33
C SER A 508 -44.05 -14.41 15.64
N PRO A 509 -42.86 -15.04 15.55
CA PRO A 509 -42.73 -16.50 15.55
C PRO A 509 -42.53 -17.11 16.93
N LEU A 510 -43.01 -18.35 17.10
CA LEU A 510 -42.68 -19.25 18.21
C LEU A 510 -41.70 -20.34 17.73
N THR A 511 -40.58 -20.46 18.46
CA THR A 511 -39.61 -21.57 18.51
C THR A 511 -40.14 -22.75 19.39
N PRO A 512 -39.41 -23.88 19.61
CA PRO A 512 -38.73 -24.80 18.68
C PRO A 512 -39.00 -26.33 18.97
N SER A 513 -38.43 -27.20 18.11
CA SER A 513 -38.04 -28.63 18.31
C SER A 513 -39.12 -29.74 18.17
N PRO A 514 -38.79 -31.05 17.92
CA PRO A 514 -37.49 -31.71 17.68
C PRO A 514 -37.40 -32.66 16.44
N LEU A 515 -36.17 -33.15 16.17
CA LEU A 515 -35.75 -34.28 15.31
C LEU A 515 -36.39 -35.65 15.72
N PRO A 516 -36.17 -36.82 15.03
CA PRO A 516 -35.33 -37.13 13.85
C PRO A 516 -36.04 -38.01 12.76
N ARG A 517 -35.46 -38.14 11.56
CA ARG A 517 -35.77 -39.28 10.65
C ARG A 517 -34.58 -39.69 9.78
N THR A 518 -34.00 -40.84 10.15
CA THR A 518 -33.44 -41.93 9.33
C THR A 518 -32.97 -41.60 7.91
N GLN A 519 -31.64 -41.60 7.71
CA GLN A 519 -31.01 -41.81 6.40
C GLN A 519 -30.96 -43.31 6.09
N ARG A 520 -31.50 -43.68 4.92
CA ARG A 520 -31.33 -44.98 4.27
C ARG A 520 -30.01 -44.99 3.51
N SER A 521 -29.16 -45.96 3.83
CA SER A 521 -28.02 -46.40 3.03
C SER A 521 -28.49 -47.08 1.74
N VAL A 522 -27.91 -46.72 0.60
CA VAL A 522 -28.07 -47.42 -0.68
C VAL A 522 -26.72 -48.05 -1.03
N GLU A 523 -26.73 -49.37 -1.19
CA GLU A 523 -25.63 -50.20 -1.67
C GLU A 523 -25.21 -49.82 -3.09
N LEU A 524 -23.90 -49.68 -3.30
CA LEU A 524 -23.29 -49.62 -4.63
C LEU A 524 -22.86 -51.04 -5.03
N GLY A 525 -23.63 -51.63 -5.94
CA GLY A 525 -23.24 -52.84 -6.66
C GLY A 525 -22.05 -52.58 -7.59
N ARG A 526 -21.05 -53.46 -7.52
CA ARG A 526 -19.99 -53.61 -8.53
C ARG A 526 -20.57 -54.21 -9.81
N PRO A 527 -20.01 -53.84 -10.97
CA PRO A 527 -19.88 -54.78 -12.07
C PRO A 527 -18.41 -54.99 -12.48
N GLY A 528 -18.08 -56.26 -12.77
CA GLY A 528 -17.01 -56.71 -13.67
C GLY A 528 -15.59 -56.61 -13.15
#